data_AF-Q0AR16-F1
#
_entry.id   AF-Q0AR16-F1
#
_cell.length_a   1.000
_cell.length_b   1.000
_cell.length_c   1.000
_cell.angle_alpha   90.00
_cell.angle_beta   90.00
_cell.angle_gamma   90.00
#
_symmetry.space_group_name_H-M   'P 1'
#
loop_
_entity.id
_entity.type
_entity.pdbx_description
1 polymer ?
#
loop_
_entity_poly.entity_id
_entity_poly.type
_entity_poly.pdbx_seq_one_letter_code
_entity_poly.pdbx_strand_id
1 'polypeptide(L)'
;MTSQGQGDGGVDDKVGKTRVLEDVLDEVLSFNYRSLRTLRDIFLRPGTVALAFLDGDRKRYTPPMRVWFGVLTWMFLLSMVWGGWGEIIWRISGDGAAFGDAVREGRRDMDAVRAAISTMAALLYVPIEALLVLPGVIALKSMRKGINFLRSTQCYFIPVTAGAVSSTLVLIASSIWPDILKWAFPINTGIFVLIAAQVVHAGFSSGIAGLIGKTVLLTAVVTALSMLARMLTLVISIFWALAQVPPVS
;
A
#
# COMPACT_ATOMS: atom_id res chain seq x y z
N MET A 1 38.92 43.38 -24.29
CA MET A 1 37.67 43.94 -23.73
C MET A 1 36.58 43.47 -24.69
N THR A 2 35.65 42.58 -24.35
CA THR A 2 34.88 42.44 -23.10
C THR A 2 34.39 41.00 -22.96
N SER A 3 34.37 40.55 -21.71
CA SER A 3 33.72 39.36 -21.18
C SER A 3 32.19 39.43 -21.29
N GLN A 4 31.53 38.27 -21.46
CA GLN A 4 30.21 37.85 -20.92
C GLN A 4 29.65 36.72 -21.81
N GLY A 5 29.06 35.64 -21.30
CA GLY A 5 28.71 35.27 -19.95
C GLY A 5 28.53 33.76 -19.87
N GLN A 6 29.21 33.18 -18.89
CA GLN A 6 29.04 31.83 -18.41
C GLN A 6 27.96 31.87 -17.33
N GLY A 7 26.94 31.02 -17.43
CA GLY A 7 26.05 30.68 -16.32
C GLY A 7 24.58 30.92 -16.57
N ASP A 8 23.88 29.90 -17.08
CA ASP A 8 22.43 29.76 -16.82
C ASP A 8 21.95 28.30 -16.83
N GLY A 9 22.81 27.35 -16.46
CA GLY A 9 22.48 25.91 -16.40
C GLY A 9 21.90 25.43 -15.07
N GLY A 10 21.66 26.33 -14.11
CA GLY A 10 21.31 25.96 -12.73
C GLY A 10 19.89 26.34 -12.28
N VAL A 11 19.22 27.24 -13.00
CA VAL A 11 17.89 27.75 -12.60
C VAL A 11 16.77 26.92 -13.23
N ASP A 12 16.96 26.45 -14.47
CA ASP A 12 15.95 25.66 -15.20
C ASP A 12 15.67 24.28 -14.58
N ASP A 13 16.69 23.66 -13.96
CA ASP A 13 16.56 22.33 -13.37
C ASP A 13 15.77 22.34 -12.03
N LYS A 14 15.79 23.48 -11.32
CA LYS A 14 14.97 23.69 -10.12
C LYS A 14 13.52 24.01 -10.50
N VAL A 15 13.29 24.84 -11.52
CA VAL A 15 11.94 25.18 -12.01
C VAL A 15 11.26 23.95 -12.62
N GLY A 16 12.00 23.11 -13.36
CA GLY A 16 11.50 21.85 -13.88
C GLY A 16 11.12 20.84 -12.79
N LYS A 17 11.95 20.69 -11.75
CA LYS A 17 11.63 19.82 -10.60
C LYS A 17 10.43 20.30 -9.80
N THR A 18 10.30 21.62 -9.58
CA THR A 18 9.12 22.17 -8.90
C THR A 18 7.85 21.97 -9.72
N ARG A 19 7.89 22.15 -11.04
CA ARG A 19 6.73 21.88 -11.92
C ARG A 19 6.33 20.42 -11.96
N VAL A 20 7.30 19.49 -12.04
CA VAL A 20 6.99 18.05 -12.00
C VAL A 20 6.41 17.65 -10.64
N LEU A 21 6.91 18.24 -9.55
CA LEU A 21 6.36 17.99 -8.22
C LEU A 21 4.97 18.59 -8.05
N GLU A 22 4.74 19.81 -8.55
CA GLU A 22 3.43 20.46 -8.59
C GLU A 22 2.46 19.69 -9.47
N ASP A 23 2.85 19.22 -10.66
CA ASP A 23 2.02 18.42 -11.54
C ASP A 23 1.68 17.06 -10.91
N VAL A 24 2.64 16.40 -10.25
CA VAL A 24 2.39 15.15 -9.52
C VAL A 24 1.50 15.39 -8.30
N LEU A 25 1.73 16.49 -7.57
CA LEU A 25 0.91 16.88 -6.42
C LEU A 25 -0.50 17.26 -6.87
N ASP A 26 -0.68 18.04 -7.92
CA ASP A 26 -1.98 18.36 -8.51
C ASP A 26 -2.61 17.11 -9.10
N GLU A 27 -1.85 16.16 -9.64
CA GLU A 27 -2.42 14.93 -10.20
C GLU A 27 -2.82 13.91 -9.12
N VAL A 28 -2.15 13.93 -7.96
CA VAL A 28 -2.44 13.13 -6.75
C VAL A 28 -3.53 13.79 -5.88
N LEU A 29 -3.52 15.12 -5.76
CA LEU A 29 -4.47 15.94 -4.99
C LEU A 29 -5.72 16.33 -5.79
N SER A 30 -5.69 16.23 -7.14
CA SER A 30 -6.90 16.25 -7.98
C SER A 30 -7.66 14.93 -7.83
N PHE A 31 -8.13 14.68 -6.61
CA PHE A 31 -9.08 13.66 -6.26
C PHE A 31 -10.42 14.02 -6.93
N ASN A 32 -10.48 13.83 -8.24
CA ASN A 32 -11.57 14.25 -9.09
C ASN A 32 -12.84 13.46 -8.73
N TYR A 33 -14.02 14.01 -9.00
CA TYR A 33 -15.31 13.33 -8.83
C TYR A 33 -15.34 11.94 -9.49
N ARG A 34 -14.58 11.75 -10.58
CA ARG A 34 -14.40 10.44 -11.22
C ARG A 34 -13.66 9.43 -10.34
N SER A 35 -12.64 9.84 -9.58
CA SER A 35 -11.91 8.98 -8.65
C SER A 35 -12.79 8.55 -7.47
N LEU A 36 -13.60 9.46 -6.94
CA LEU A 36 -14.62 9.14 -5.91
C LEU A 36 -15.67 8.17 -6.45
N ARG A 37 -16.13 8.37 -7.69
CA ARG A 37 -17.05 7.43 -8.36
C ARG A 37 -16.41 6.06 -8.51
N THR A 38 -15.16 5.97 -8.99
CA THR A 38 -14.44 4.70 -9.08
C THR A 38 -14.34 4.05 -7.69
N LEU A 39 -13.95 4.80 -6.67
CA LEU A 39 -13.82 4.29 -5.31
C LEU A 39 -15.14 3.72 -4.77
N ARG A 40 -16.24 4.46 -4.94
CA ARG A 40 -17.59 4.00 -4.58
C ARG A 40 -17.96 2.72 -5.33
N ASP A 41 -17.73 2.70 -6.64
CA ASP A 41 -18.13 1.58 -7.49
C ASP A 41 -17.21 0.36 -7.31
N ILE A 42 -15.99 0.53 -6.78
CA ILE A 42 -15.14 -0.58 -6.30
C ILE A 42 -15.84 -1.34 -5.16
N PHE A 43 -16.53 -0.67 -4.24
CA PHE A 43 -17.24 -1.33 -3.15
C PHE A 43 -18.63 -1.84 -3.54
N LEU A 44 -19.36 -1.07 -4.35
CA LEU A 44 -20.75 -1.40 -4.68
C LEU A 44 -20.89 -2.33 -5.90
N ARG A 45 -19.99 -2.20 -6.90
CA ARG A 45 -20.08 -2.89 -8.20
C ARG A 45 -18.69 -3.24 -8.78
N PRO A 46 -17.79 -3.90 -8.01
CA PRO A 46 -16.42 -4.17 -8.46
C PRO A 46 -16.34 -4.97 -9.77
N GLY A 47 -17.29 -5.90 -10.00
CA GLY A 47 -17.37 -6.64 -11.26
C GLY A 47 -17.62 -5.73 -12.48
N THR A 48 -18.45 -4.69 -12.33
CA THR A 48 -18.70 -3.71 -13.39
C THR A 48 -17.47 -2.84 -13.67
N VAL A 49 -16.72 -2.48 -12.62
CA VAL A 49 -15.46 -1.74 -12.77
C VAL A 49 -14.44 -2.62 -13.51
N ALA A 50 -14.31 -3.89 -13.12
CA ALA A 50 -13.40 -4.83 -13.79
C ALA A 50 -13.75 -5.02 -15.27
N LEU A 51 -15.03 -5.25 -15.60
CA LEU A 51 -15.49 -5.37 -16.99
C LEU A 51 -15.13 -4.15 -17.83
N ALA A 52 -15.38 -2.93 -17.32
CA ALA A 52 -15.04 -1.70 -18.05
C ALA A 52 -13.54 -1.66 -18.45
N PHE A 53 -12.64 -2.07 -17.56
CA PHE A 53 -11.20 -2.13 -17.89
C PHE A 53 -10.82 -3.30 -18.78
N LEU A 54 -11.52 -4.43 -18.68
CA LEU A 54 -11.34 -5.57 -19.58
C LEU A 54 -11.79 -5.25 -21.00
N ASP A 55 -12.87 -4.50 -21.16
CA ASP A 55 -13.42 -4.02 -22.43
C ASP A 55 -12.59 -2.86 -23.02
N GLY A 56 -11.75 -2.24 -22.19
CA GLY A 56 -10.87 -1.14 -22.61
C GLY A 56 -11.51 0.25 -22.49
N ASP A 57 -12.67 0.37 -21.84
CA ASP A 57 -13.28 1.66 -21.53
C ASP A 57 -12.53 2.33 -20.36
N ARG A 58 -11.63 3.25 -20.72
CA ARG A 58 -10.87 4.09 -19.77
C ARG A 58 -11.54 5.44 -19.50
N LYS A 59 -12.66 5.75 -20.14
CA LYS A 59 -13.32 7.06 -20.00
C LYS A 59 -14.29 7.06 -18.82
N ARG A 60 -14.91 5.91 -18.52
CA ARG A 60 -15.92 5.78 -17.47
C ARG A 60 -15.36 5.87 -16.04
N TYR A 61 -14.20 5.25 -15.80
CA TYR A 61 -13.58 5.19 -14.48
C TYR A 61 -12.14 5.70 -14.52
N THR A 62 -11.71 6.36 -13.43
CA THR A 62 -10.28 6.61 -13.20
C THR A 62 -9.58 5.24 -13.04
N PRO A 63 -8.38 5.04 -13.61
CA PRO A 63 -7.61 3.80 -13.43
C PRO A 63 -7.46 3.43 -11.94
N PRO A 64 -7.87 2.22 -11.50
CA PRO A 64 -7.79 1.77 -10.11
C PRO A 64 -6.39 1.92 -9.50
N MET A 65 -5.34 1.70 -10.29
CA MET A 65 -3.96 1.92 -9.83
C MET A 65 -3.71 3.36 -9.38
N ARG A 66 -4.26 4.35 -10.11
CA ARG A 66 -4.16 5.77 -9.73
C ARG A 66 -4.97 6.08 -8.46
N VAL A 67 -6.16 5.49 -8.34
CA VAL A 67 -6.99 5.63 -7.14
C VAL A 67 -6.28 5.02 -5.93
N TRP A 68 -5.66 3.85 -6.10
CA TRP A 68 -4.87 3.20 -5.06
C TRP A 68 -3.71 4.06 -4.57
N PHE A 69 -2.94 4.70 -5.46
CA PHE A 69 -1.90 5.65 -5.05
C PHE A 69 -2.47 6.80 -4.22
N GLY A 70 -3.59 7.38 -4.64
CA GLY A 70 -4.25 8.43 -3.86
C GLY A 70 -4.68 7.95 -2.46
N VAL A 71 -5.24 6.73 -2.36
CA VAL A 71 -5.60 6.12 -1.07
C VAL A 71 -4.35 5.85 -0.22
N LEU A 72 -3.26 5.35 -0.81
CA LEU A 72 -2.00 5.13 -0.09
C LEU A 72 -1.40 6.42 0.44
N THR A 73 -1.41 7.49 -0.34
CA THR A 73 -0.95 8.81 0.10
C THR A 73 -1.76 9.28 1.31
N TRP A 74 -3.09 9.16 1.26
CA TRP A 74 -3.94 9.49 2.41
C TRP A 74 -3.67 8.59 3.62
N MET A 75 -3.50 7.29 3.40
CA MET A 75 -3.19 6.34 4.46
C MET A 75 -1.85 6.66 5.14
N PHE A 76 -0.84 7.07 4.37
CA PHE A 76 0.46 7.53 4.89
C PHE A 76 0.32 8.83 5.70
N LEU A 77 -0.39 9.83 5.17
CA LEU A 77 -0.60 11.10 5.89
C LEU A 77 -1.38 10.89 7.20
N LEU A 78 -2.39 10.02 7.19
CA LEU A 78 -3.14 9.67 8.38
C LEU A 78 -2.29 8.90 9.38
N SER A 79 -1.42 7.98 8.93
CA SER A 79 -0.56 7.25 9.88
C SER A 79 0.39 8.17 10.63
N MET A 80 0.87 9.26 10.01
CA MET A 80 1.70 10.26 10.69
C MET A 80 0.97 10.93 11.87
N VAL A 81 -0.35 11.16 11.77
CA VAL A 81 -1.17 11.70 12.86
C VAL A 81 -1.28 10.71 14.04
N TRP A 82 -1.16 9.41 13.78
CA TRP A 82 -1.21 8.33 14.78
C TRP A 82 0.17 7.91 15.35
N GLY A 83 1.22 8.70 15.09
CA GLY A 83 2.59 8.38 15.54
C GLY A 83 3.37 7.49 14.57
N GLY A 84 2.88 7.32 13.34
CA GLY A 84 3.52 6.56 12.26
C GLY A 84 3.19 5.06 12.29
N TRP A 85 3.61 4.36 11.23
CA TRP A 85 3.41 2.90 11.15
C TRP A 85 4.16 2.12 12.22
N GLY A 86 5.26 2.66 12.73
CA GLY A 86 6.04 2.00 13.76
C GLY A 86 5.28 1.80 15.07
N GLU A 87 4.55 2.82 15.51
CA GLU A 87 3.70 2.74 16.71
C GLU A 87 2.51 1.78 16.49
N ILE A 88 1.91 1.80 15.29
CA ILE A 88 0.82 0.88 14.92
C ILE A 88 1.31 -0.58 14.92
N ILE A 89 2.46 -0.85 14.29
CA ILE A 89 3.07 -2.19 14.24
C ILE A 89 3.40 -2.68 15.64
N TRP A 90 3.93 -1.81 16.50
CA TRP A 90 4.24 -2.16 17.89
C TRP A 90 2.99 -2.56 18.67
N ARG A 91 1.91 -1.77 18.59
CA ARG A 91 0.63 -2.07 19.24
C ARG A 91 0.02 -3.39 18.79
N ILE A 92 0.23 -3.77 17.53
CA ILE A 92 -0.28 -5.02 16.95
C ILE A 92 0.62 -6.21 17.30
N SER A 93 1.93 -6.01 17.43
CA SER A 93 2.89 -7.11 17.64
C SER A 93 2.91 -7.67 19.06
N GLY A 94 2.30 -6.97 20.04
CA GLY A 94 2.39 -7.33 21.46
C GLY A 94 3.81 -7.13 22.01
N ASP A 95 3.97 -7.12 23.35
CA ASP A 95 5.29 -6.99 24.02
C ASP A 95 6.29 -7.95 23.37
N GLY A 96 7.16 -7.41 22.51
CA GLY A 96 8.05 -8.18 21.67
C GLY A 96 9.15 -8.82 22.50
N ALA A 97 8.84 -9.85 23.29
CA ALA A 97 9.73 -10.45 24.27
C ALA A 97 11.08 -10.83 23.65
N ALA A 98 11.07 -11.46 22.47
CA ALA A 98 12.29 -11.81 21.74
C ALA A 98 13.13 -10.60 21.29
N PHE A 99 12.48 -9.47 20.98
CA PHE A 99 13.15 -8.22 20.63
C PHE A 99 13.65 -7.49 21.89
N GLY A 100 12.84 -7.44 22.95
CA GLY A 100 13.22 -6.87 24.24
C GLY A 100 14.41 -7.58 24.86
N ASP A 101 14.50 -8.91 24.71
CA ASP A 101 15.64 -9.70 25.19
C ASP A 101 16.92 -9.37 24.40
N ALA A 102 16.86 -9.30 23.07
CA ALA A 102 18.01 -8.95 22.23
C ALA A 102 18.55 -7.53 22.49
N VAL A 103 17.68 -6.57 22.79
CA VAL A 103 18.10 -5.19 23.07
C VAL A 103 18.59 -5.01 24.51
N ARG A 104 18.00 -5.74 25.47
CA ARG A 104 18.50 -5.82 26.85
C ARG A 104 19.88 -6.45 26.92
N GLU A 105 20.11 -7.53 26.17
CA GLU A 105 21.41 -8.19 26.07
C GLU A 105 22.48 -7.25 25.48
N GLY A 106 22.07 -6.40 24.52
CA GLY A 106 22.93 -5.36 23.94
C GLY A 106 23.20 -4.16 24.86
N ARG A 107 22.63 -4.10 26.08
CA ARG A 107 22.66 -2.94 26.99
C ARG A 107 22.29 -1.62 26.31
N ARG A 108 21.33 -1.63 25.38
CA ARG A 108 20.94 -0.42 24.64
C ARG A 108 19.72 0.23 25.26
N ASP A 109 19.62 1.55 25.11
CA ASP A 109 18.44 2.30 25.51
C ASP A 109 17.23 1.83 24.69
N MET A 110 16.26 1.24 25.40
CA MET A 110 15.08 0.62 24.79
C MET A 110 14.19 1.64 24.10
N ASP A 111 14.10 2.85 24.63
CA ASP A 111 13.25 3.91 24.08
C ASP A 111 13.88 4.48 22.82
N ALA A 112 15.21 4.67 22.81
CA ALA A 112 15.96 5.12 21.64
C ALA A 112 15.88 4.10 20.49
N VAL A 113 16.05 2.79 20.76
CA VAL A 113 15.93 1.75 19.73
C VAL A 113 14.50 1.67 19.21
N ARG A 114 13.50 1.76 20.09
CA ARG A 114 12.08 1.76 19.69
C ARG A 114 11.77 2.94 18.76
N ALA A 115 12.21 4.14 19.11
CA ALA A 115 12.01 5.33 18.30
C ALA A 115 12.66 5.19 16.91
N ALA A 116 13.88 4.63 16.85
CA ALA A 116 14.58 4.37 15.60
C ALA A 116 13.85 3.35 14.72
N ILE A 117 13.41 2.21 15.28
CA ILE A 117 12.60 1.23 14.54
C ILE A 117 11.32 1.87 14.03
N SER A 118 10.64 2.63 14.88
CA SER A 118 9.35 3.23 14.52
C SER A 118 9.48 4.17 13.33
N THR A 119 10.54 5.01 13.35
CA THR A 119 10.87 5.94 12.27
C THR A 119 11.16 5.21 10.97
N MET A 120 12.01 4.19 11.01
CA MET A 120 12.38 3.45 9.80
C MET A 120 11.20 2.64 9.25
N ALA A 121 10.40 2.02 10.11
CA ALA A 121 9.21 1.28 9.71
C ALA A 121 8.18 2.21 9.07
N ALA A 122 7.99 3.43 9.59
CA ALA A 122 7.11 4.44 9.00
C ALA A 122 7.53 4.84 7.57
N LEU A 123 8.83 4.98 7.34
CA LEU A 123 9.39 5.33 6.03
C LEU A 123 9.30 4.17 5.03
N LEU A 124 9.57 2.94 5.47
CA LEU A 124 9.72 1.78 4.59
C LEU A 124 8.41 1.03 4.33
N TYR A 125 7.44 1.07 5.24
CA TYR A 125 6.23 0.26 5.13
C TYR A 125 5.50 0.48 3.80
N VAL A 126 5.21 1.74 3.45
CA VAL A 126 4.44 2.05 2.23
C VAL A 126 5.22 1.69 0.96
N PRO A 127 6.49 2.08 0.77
CA PRO A 127 7.26 1.69 -0.41
C PRO A 127 7.43 0.18 -0.58
N ILE A 128 7.73 -0.54 0.50
CA ILE A 128 7.94 -2.01 0.45
C ILE A 128 6.63 -2.72 0.15
N GLU A 129 5.54 -2.36 0.82
CA GLU A 129 4.21 -2.92 0.57
C GLU A 129 3.79 -2.64 -0.89
N ALA A 130 3.98 -1.39 -1.35
CA ALA A 130 3.64 -1.00 -2.72
C ALA A 130 4.41 -1.83 -3.77
N LEU A 131 5.71 -2.07 -3.53
CA LEU A 131 6.56 -2.85 -4.42
C LEU A 131 6.15 -4.33 -4.44
N LEU A 132 5.94 -4.92 -3.26
CA LEU A 132 5.66 -6.35 -3.11
C LEU A 132 4.22 -6.74 -3.45
N VAL A 133 3.30 -5.79 -3.52
CA VAL A 133 1.94 -6.03 -4.01
C VAL A 133 1.91 -6.19 -5.54
N LEU A 134 2.90 -5.69 -6.30
CA LEU A 134 2.91 -5.76 -7.77
C LEU A 134 2.99 -7.18 -8.35
N PRO A 135 3.79 -8.13 -7.82
CA PRO A 135 3.77 -9.53 -8.27
C PRO A 135 2.39 -10.19 -8.25
N GLY A 136 1.45 -9.74 -7.42
CA GLY A 136 0.06 -10.24 -7.43
C GLY A 136 -0.67 -10.01 -8.76
N VAL A 137 -0.25 -9.02 -9.55
CA VAL A 137 -0.74 -8.82 -10.92
C VAL A 137 -0.41 -10.03 -11.81
N ILE A 138 0.76 -10.64 -11.62
CA ILE A 138 1.19 -11.81 -12.40
C ILE A 138 0.29 -13.01 -12.06
N ALA A 139 -0.07 -13.16 -10.78
CA ALA A 139 -1.01 -14.18 -10.35
C ALA A 139 -2.40 -13.99 -10.97
N LEU A 140 -2.93 -12.76 -11.00
CA LEU A 140 -4.22 -12.50 -11.67
C LEU A 140 -4.12 -12.69 -13.19
N LYS A 141 -3.03 -12.24 -13.82
CA LYS A 141 -2.81 -12.40 -15.26
C LYS A 141 -2.72 -13.86 -15.68
N SER A 142 -2.09 -14.73 -14.88
CA SER A 142 -1.96 -16.16 -15.20
C SER A 142 -3.32 -16.87 -15.24
N MET A 143 -4.35 -16.31 -14.59
CA MET A 143 -5.69 -16.88 -14.53
C MET A 143 -6.50 -16.77 -15.83
N ARG A 144 -6.13 -15.87 -16.75
CA ARG A 144 -6.79 -15.74 -18.06
C ARG A 144 -5.78 -15.41 -19.15
N LYS A 145 -5.63 -16.34 -20.10
CA LYS A 145 -4.82 -16.15 -21.30
C LYS A 145 -5.46 -15.08 -22.21
N GLY A 146 -4.63 -14.25 -22.86
CA GLY A 146 -5.07 -13.26 -23.85
C GLY A 146 -5.41 -11.87 -23.32
N ILE A 147 -5.36 -11.62 -22.01
CA ILE A 147 -5.51 -10.25 -21.47
C ILE A 147 -4.15 -9.53 -21.46
N ASN A 148 -4.15 -8.28 -21.93
CA ASN A 148 -2.99 -7.38 -21.84
C ASN A 148 -2.61 -7.13 -20.36
N PHE A 149 -1.31 -7.10 -20.05
CA PHE A 149 -0.76 -6.84 -18.71
C PHE A 149 -1.43 -5.62 -18.06
N LEU A 150 -1.53 -4.50 -18.78
CA LEU A 150 -2.10 -3.27 -18.23
C LEU A 150 -3.56 -3.41 -17.80
N ARG A 151 -4.38 -4.18 -18.52
CA ARG A 151 -5.79 -4.46 -18.14
C ARG A 151 -5.85 -5.34 -16.89
N SER A 152 -4.95 -6.32 -16.80
CA SER A 152 -4.82 -7.19 -15.61
C SER A 152 -4.40 -6.38 -14.39
N THR A 153 -3.45 -5.45 -14.55
CA THR A 153 -3.02 -4.52 -13.50
C THR A 153 -4.20 -3.73 -12.96
N GLN A 154 -5.00 -3.09 -13.84
CA GLN A 154 -6.16 -2.31 -13.37
C GLN A 154 -7.19 -3.18 -12.64
N CYS A 155 -7.45 -4.41 -13.11
CA CYS A 155 -8.36 -5.33 -12.42
C CYS A 155 -7.83 -5.77 -11.06
N TYR A 156 -6.52 -6.01 -10.96
CA TYR A 156 -5.86 -6.39 -9.71
C TYR A 156 -5.92 -5.28 -8.65
N PHE A 157 -5.77 -4.03 -9.07
CA PHE A 157 -5.83 -2.91 -8.13
C PHE A 157 -7.23 -2.64 -7.57
N ILE A 158 -8.30 -3.23 -8.11
CA ILE A 158 -9.66 -3.09 -7.56
C ILE A 158 -9.74 -3.64 -6.11
N PRO A 159 -9.49 -4.94 -5.85
CA PRO A 159 -9.54 -5.49 -4.49
C PRO A 159 -8.42 -4.94 -3.60
N VAL A 160 -7.25 -4.63 -4.15
CA VAL A 160 -6.16 -4.00 -3.38
C VAL A 160 -6.54 -2.61 -2.89
N THR A 161 -7.19 -1.79 -3.74
CA THR A 161 -7.70 -0.47 -3.33
C THR A 161 -8.75 -0.60 -2.24
N ALA A 162 -9.68 -1.55 -2.37
CA ALA A 162 -10.68 -1.80 -1.34
C ALA A 162 -10.03 -2.18 0.00
N GLY A 163 -9.00 -3.03 -0.02
CA GLY A 163 -8.22 -3.39 1.16
C GLY A 163 -7.48 -2.20 1.79
N ALA A 164 -6.90 -1.31 0.99
CA ALA A 164 -6.22 -0.11 1.48
C ALA A 164 -7.20 0.89 2.13
N VAL A 165 -8.36 1.12 1.52
CA VAL A 165 -9.42 1.94 2.12
C VAL A 165 -9.92 1.31 3.42
N SER A 166 -10.20 0.01 3.42
CA SER A 166 -10.60 -0.73 4.62
C SER A 166 -9.58 -0.58 5.75
N SER A 167 -8.29 -0.75 5.44
CA SER A 167 -7.20 -0.59 6.41
C SER A 167 -7.17 0.82 6.99
N THR A 168 -7.40 1.83 6.15
CA THR A 168 -7.47 3.24 6.57
C THR A 168 -8.67 3.47 7.49
N LEU A 169 -9.84 2.90 7.18
CA LEU A 169 -11.03 3.01 8.02
C LEU A 169 -10.84 2.31 9.37
N VAL A 170 -10.22 1.13 9.39
CA VAL A 170 -9.87 0.42 10.63
C VAL A 170 -8.90 1.24 11.47
N LEU A 171 -7.90 1.89 10.84
CA LEU A 171 -6.99 2.79 11.55
C LEU A 171 -7.73 3.96 12.18
N ILE A 172 -8.62 4.63 11.44
CA ILE A 172 -9.43 5.74 11.98
C ILE A 172 -10.32 5.24 13.13
N ALA A 173 -10.99 4.11 12.95
CA ALA A 173 -11.87 3.52 13.95
C ALA A 173 -11.12 3.12 15.24
N SER A 174 -9.82 2.79 15.13
CA SER A 174 -9.00 2.41 16.28
C SER A 174 -8.85 3.53 17.33
N SER A 175 -9.09 4.80 16.96
CA SER A 175 -9.12 5.91 17.91
C SER A 175 -10.29 5.87 18.87
N ILE A 176 -11.40 5.25 18.47
CA ILE A 176 -12.61 5.12 19.28
C ILE A 176 -12.68 3.72 19.88
N TRP A 177 -12.21 2.72 19.14
CA TRP A 177 -12.24 1.33 19.53
C TRP A 177 -10.87 0.66 19.27
N PRO A 178 -9.91 0.76 20.20
CA PRO A 178 -8.55 0.25 20.00
C PRO A 178 -8.48 -1.25 19.68
N ASP A 179 -9.39 -2.04 20.25
CA ASP A 179 -9.48 -3.48 20.00
C ASP A 179 -9.88 -3.85 18.57
N ILE A 180 -10.37 -2.89 17.76
CA ILE A 180 -10.65 -3.14 16.34
C ILE A 180 -9.40 -3.56 15.57
N LEU A 181 -8.20 -3.18 16.05
CA LEU A 181 -6.93 -3.58 15.42
C LEU A 181 -6.72 -5.11 15.44
N LYS A 182 -7.27 -5.81 16.43
CA LYS A 182 -7.28 -7.29 16.48
C LYS A 182 -8.09 -7.90 15.33
N TRP A 183 -9.09 -7.15 14.85
CA TRP A 183 -9.94 -7.52 13.73
C TRP A 183 -9.46 -6.96 12.39
N ALA A 184 -8.38 -6.16 12.37
CA ALA A 184 -7.88 -5.55 11.14
C ALA A 184 -7.56 -6.60 10.07
N PHE A 185 -6.87 -7.69 10.45
CA PHE A 185 -6.55 -8.77 9.53
C PHE A 185 -7.79 -9.45 8.94
N PRO A 186 -8.74 -10.00 9.74
CA PRO A 186 -9.92 -10.64 9.17
C PRO A 186 -10.82 -9.69 8.39
N ILE A 187 -10.96 -8.42 8.82
CA ILE A 187 -11.75 -7.40 8.09
C ILE A 187 -11.13 -7.15 6.71
N ASN A 188 -9.83 -6.85 6.65
CA ASN A 188 -9.14 -6.53 5.41
C ASN A 188 -9.11 -7.72 4.44
N THR A 189 -8.81 -8.91 4.96
CA THR A 189 -8.82 -10.15 4.16
C THR A 189 -10.23 -10.47 3.67
N GLY A 190 -11.25 -10.33 4.52
CA GLY A 190 -12.65 -10.55 4.15
C GLY A 190 -13.11 -9.61 3.04
N ILE A 191 -12.83 -8.31 3.16
CA ILE A 191 -13.14 -7.33 2.12
C ILE A 191 -12.38 -7.65 0.84
N PHE A 192 -11.08 -7.96 0.93
CA PHE A 192 -10.29 -8.36 -0.24
C PHE A 192 -10.92 -9.56 -0.95
N VAL A 193 -11.27 -10.63 -0.24
CA VAL A 193 -11.88 -11.84 -0.80
C VAL A 193 -13.20 -11.53 -1.50
N LEU A 194 -14.09 -10.75 -0.86
CA LEU A 194 -15.40 -10.42 -1.43
C LEU A 194 -15.26 -9.63 -2.74
N ILE A 195 -14.37 -8.63 -2.75
CA ILE A 195 -14.15 -7.80 -3.94
C ILE A 195 -13.39 -8.59 -5.03
N ALA A 196 -12.38 -9.38 -4.64
CA ALA A 196 -11.62 -10.21 -5.56
C ALA A 196 -12.50 -11.27 -6.22
N ALA A 197 -13.42 -11.90 -5.47
CA ALA A 197 -14.39 -12.85 -6.02
C ALA A 197 -15.22 -12.21 -7.12
N GLN A 198 -15.72 -10.98 -6.92
CA GLN A 198 -16.49 -10.29 -7.96
C GLN A 198 -15.66 -9.94 -9.19
N VAL A 199 -14.39 -9.55 -9.02
CA VAL A 199 -13.47 -9.30 -10.14
C VAL A 199 -13.18 -10.59 -10.92
N VAL A 200 -12.92 -11.69 -10.20
CA VAL A 200 -12.64 -13.01 -10.80
C VAL A 200 -13.88 -13.52 -11.55
N HIS A 201 -15.06 -13.42 -10.94
CA HIS A 201 -16.33 -13.80 -11.56
C HIS A 201 -16.60 -12.98 -12.83
N ALA A 202 -16.31 -11.68 -12.81
CA ALA A 202 -16.58 -10.78 -13.91
C ALA A 202 -15.80 -11.11 -15.20
N GLY A 203 -14.58 -11.66 -15.10
CA GLY A 203 -13.79 -11.86 -16.30
C GLY A 203 -12.65 -12.85 -16.24
N PHE A 204 -12.44 -13.57 -15.15
CA PHE A 204 -11.31 -14.50 -15.00
C PHE A 204 -11.75 -15.95 -14.73
N SER A 205 -13.02 -16.23 -14.43
CA SER A 205 -13.55 -17.58 -14.26
C SER A 205 -14.89 -17.76 -14.96
N SER A 206 -15.15 -18.94 -15.52
CA SER A 206 -16.42 -19.31 -16.15
C SER A 206 -17.30 -20.25 -15.30
N GLY A 207 -16.88 -20.60 -14.08
CA GLY A 207 -17.64 -21.51 -13.20
C GLY A 207 -17.27 -21.38 -11.73
N ILE A 208 -18.12 -21.91 -10.84
CA ILE A 208 -18.03 -21.75 -9.38
C ILE A 208 -16.72 -22.31 -8.82
N ALA A 209 -16.30 -23.50 -9.26
CA ALA A 209 -15.02 -24.09 -8.84
C ALA A 209 -13.82 -23.23 -9.24
N GLY A 210 -13.86 -22.68 -10.46
CA GLY A 210 -12.83 -21.77 -10.96
C GLY A 210 -12.82 -20.43 -10.22
N LEU A 211 -13.99 -19.90 -9.87
CA LEU A 211 -14.15 -18.70 -9.06
C LEU A 211 -13.51 -18.87 -7.69
N ILE A 212 -13.89 -19.93 -6.97
CA ILE A 212 -13.36 -20.22 -5.63
C ILE A 212 -11.85 -20.44 -5.70
N GLY A 213 -11.39 -21.35 -6.56
CA GLY A 213 -9.96 -21.69 -6.66
C GLY A 213 -9.07 -20.49 -7.00
N LYS A 214 -9.51 -19.65 -7.96
CA LYS A 214 -8.75 -18.44 -8.36
C LYS A 214 -8.79 -17.36 -7.30
N THR A 215 -9.92 -17.16 -6.62
CA THR A 215 -10.04 -16.17 -5.54
C THR A 215 -9.18 -16.58 -4.35
N VAL A 216 -9.21 -17.86 -3.96
CA VAL A 216 -8.36 -18.40 -2.89
C VAL A 216 -6.88 -18.27 -3.25
N LEU A 217 -6.50 -18.64 -4.47
CA LEU A 217 -5.12 -18.49 -4.95
C LEU A 217 -4.66 -17.03 -4.91
N LEU A 218 -5.47 -16.10 -5.44
CA LEU A 218 -5.15 -14.67 -5.42
C LEU A 218 -4.99 -14.17 -3.99
N THR A 219 -5.91 -14.52 -3.10
CA THR A 219 -5.89 -14.12 -1.69
C THR A 219 -4.65 -14.65 -0.98
N ALA A 220 -4.31 -15.92 -1.21
CA ALA A 220 -3.11 -16.54 -0.62
C ALA A 220 -1.84 -15.84 -1.10
N VAL A 221 -1.72 -15.56 -2.40
CA VAL A 221 -0.58 -14.83 -2.97
C VAL A 221 -0.46 -13.43 -2.37
N VAL A 222 -1.55 -12.65 -2.36
CA VAL A 222 -1.53 -11.28 -1.82
C VAL A 222 -1.21 -11.28 -0.33
N THR A 223 -1.81 -12.20 0.44
CA THR A 223 -1.54 -12.32 1.88
C THR A 223 -0.07 -12.66 2.13
N ALA A 224 0.50 -13.62 1.39
CA ALA A 224 1.90 -13.98 1.52
C ALA A 224 2.83 -12.81 1.15
N LEU A 225 2.53 -12.06 0.09
CA LEU A 225 3.30 -10.88 -0.32
C LEU A 225 3.24 -9.76 0.72
N SER A 226 2.06 -9.47 1.28
CA SER A 226 1.91 -8.49 2.37
C SER A 226 2.60 -8.94 3.66
N MET A 227 2.56 -10.23 4.01
CA MET A 227 3.32 -10.75 5.15
C MET A 227 4.83 -10.61 4.94
N LEU A 228 5.32 -10.92 3.74
CA LEU A 228 6.72 -10.72 3.37
C LEU A 228 7.12 -9.24 3.45
N ALA A 229 6.27 -8.33 2.97
CA ALA A 229 6.52 -6.89 3.03
C ALA A 229 6.66 -6.37 4.47
N ARG A 230 5.75 -6.81 5.35
CA ARG A 230 5.81 -6.49 6.79
C ARG A 230 7.07 -7.05 7.44
N MET A 231 7.42 -8.30 7.13
CA MET A 231 8.62 -8.94 7.67
C MET A 231 9.89 -8.21 7.23
N LEU A 232 10.03 -7.88 5.94
CA LEU A 232 11.18 -7.12 5.44
C LEU A 232 11.26 -5.73 6.06
N THR A 233 10.13 -5.02 6.15
CA THR A 233 10.07 -3.71 6.80
C THR A 233 10.57 -3.78 8.23
N LEU A 234 10.10 -4.76 9.01
CA LEU A 234 10.50 -4.95 10.40
C LEU A 234 11.99 -5.29 10.52
N VAL A 235 12.48 -6.24 9.72
CA VAL A 235 13.88 -6.68 9.75
C VAL A 235 14.83 -5.54 9.40
N ILE A 236 14.56 -4.80 8.32
CA ILE A 236 15.39 -3.65 7.91
C ILE A 236 15.37 -2.57 9.00
N SER A 237 14.21 -2.31 9.61
CA SER A 237 14.07 -1.32 10.68
C SER A 237 14.85 -1.70 11.94
N ILE A 238 14.84 -2.98 12.33
CA ILE A 238 15.62 -3.50 13.45
C ILE A 238 17.11 -3.32 13.19
N PHE A 239 17.61 -3.79 12.04
CA PHE A 239 19.04 -3.69 11.71
C PHE A 239 19.52 -2.23 11.66
N TRP A 240 18.71 -1.34 11.11
CA TRP A 240 19.02 0.09 11.07
C TRP A 240 19.07 0.71 12.47
N ALA A 241 18.08 0.42 13.32
CA ALA A 241 18.04 0.91 14.69
C ALA A 241 19.23 0.39 15.51
N LEU A 242 19.61 -0.87 15.31
CA LEU A 242 20.79 -1.45 15.95
C LEU A 242 22.11 -0.85 15.45
N ALA A 243 22.17 -0.32 14.23
CA ALA A 243 23.34 0.40 13.73
C ALA A 243 23.42 1.83 14.28
N GLN A 244 22.28 2.46 14.57
CA GLN A 244 22.21 3.86 14.98
C GLN A 244 22.32 4.07 16.49
N VAL A 245 21.81 3.14 17.32
CA VAL A 245 21.83 3.27 18.78
C VAL A 245 22.99 2.47 19.38
N PRO A 246 24.04 3.15 19.88
CA PRO A 246 25.18 2.46 20.52
C PRO A 246 24.78 1.85 21.88
N PRO A 247 25.53 0.84 22.35
CA PRO A 247 25.34 0.28 23.69
C PRO A 247 25.59 1.34 24.76
N VAL A 248 24.78 1.31 25.83
CA VAL A 248 24.94 2.16 27.02
C VAL A 248 26.09 1.56 27.84
N SER A 249 27.10 2.38 28.13
CA SER A 249 28.30 2.02 28.90
C SER A 249 27.97 1.64 30.34
#